data_AF-A0A962Z8L6-F1
#
_entry.id   AF-A0A962Z8L6-F1
#
_cell.length_a   1.000
_cell.length_b   1.000
_cell.length_c   1.000
_cell.angle_alpha   90.00
_cell.angle_beta   90.00
_cell.angle_gamma   90.00
#
_symmetry.space_group_name_H-M   'P 1'
#
loop_
_entity.id
_entity.type
_entity.pdbx_description
1 polymer ?
#
loop_
_entity_poly.entity_id
_entity_poly.type
_entity_poly.pdbx_seq_one_letter_code
_entity_poly.pdbx_strand_id
1 'polypeptide(L)'
;NIMIATPQSSLEAAARIAEAAGYRTHILGDSIEGEARDVAKVLAGIVKQVRKYGQPFEAPCVLLSGGECTVTVRGTGCGGRNVEFLNALAVELDGMAGVFAISADTDGVDGGAEVAGAVIAPDTLARAEAKGLNAKKVLAANDGHGLFAALGDQVVTGATLTNVNDFRAILIERDRTGGGGA
;
A
#
# COMPACT_ATOMS: atom_id res chain seq x y z
N ASN A 1 7.93 -7.57 31.38
CA ASN A 1 8.35 -6.91 30.12
C ASN A 1 7.24 -5.97 29.68
N ILE A 2 7.55 -4.69 29.45
CA ILE A 2 6.63 -3.73 28.83
C ILE A 2 7.16 -3.46 27.44
N MET A 3 6.36 -3.74 26.42
CA MET A 3 6.71 -3.47 25.03
C MET A 3 6.29 -2.03 24.72
N ILE A 4 7.25 -1.18 24.31
CA ILE A 4 7.06 0.28 24.21
C ILE A 4 6.60 0.70 22.80
N ALA A 5 6.89 -0.13 21.78
CA ALA A 5 6.41 0.05 20.41
C ALA A 5 6.08 -1.33 19.81
N THR A 6 4.94 -1.43 19.14
CA THR A 6 4.47 -2.67 18.49
C THR A 6 3.91 -2.35 17.10
N PRO A 7 3.87 -3.33 16.17
CA PRO A 7 3.18 -3.17 14.89
C PRO A 7 1.75 -2.67 15.07
N GLN A 8 0.99 -3.27 15.99
CA GLN A 8 -0.35 -2.83 16.38
C GLN A 8 -0.41 -1.35 16.81
N SER A 9 0.55 -0.87 17.60
CA SER A 9 0.56 0.53 18.08
C SER A 9 0.69 1.54 16.92
N SER A 10 1.45 1.17 15.88
CA SER A 10 1.57 1.98 14.66
C SER A 10 0.25 2.05 13.90
N LEU A 11 -0.44 0.91 13.75
CA LEU A 11 -1.74 0.83 13.09
C LEU A 11 -2.81 1.63 13.85
N GLU A 12 -2.84 1.54 15.18
CA GLU A 12 -3.76 2.32 16.01
C GLU A 12 -3.48 3.82 15.93
N ALA A 13 -2.21 4.22 15.82
CA ALA A 13 -1.84 5.61 15.62
C ALA A 13 -2.34 6.13 14.26
N ALA A 14 -2.12 5.36 13.19
CA ALA A 14 -2.63 5.69 11.87
C ALA A 14 -4.18 5.73 11.84
N ALA A 15 -4.84 4.83 12.56
CA ALA A 15 -6.29 4.81 12.67
C ALA A 15 -6.83 6.10 13.27
N ARG A 16 -6.23 6.58 14.38
CA ARG A 16 -6.62 7.87 14.99
C ARG A 16 -6.44 9.04 14.03
N ILE A 17 -5.38 9.06 13.23
CA ILE A 17 -5.13 10.12 12.24
C ILE A 17 -6.21 10.08 11.15
N ALA A 18 -6.51 8.90 10.61
CA ALA A 18 -7.53 8.73 9.57
C ALA A 18 -8.94 9.08 10.08
N GLU A 19 -9.27 8.68 11.32
CA GLU A 19 -10.54 9.00 11.98
C GLU A 19 -10.67 10.51 12.22
N ALA A 20 -9.61 11.18 12.68
CA ALA A 20 -9.59 12.64 12.81
C ALA A 20 -9.76 13.37 11.46
N ALA A 21 -9.36 12.73 10.36
CA ALA A 21 -9.59 13.20 8.99
C ALA A 21 -10.98 12.84 8.44
N GLY A 22 -11.85 12.17 9.22
CA GLY A 22 -13.22 11.84 8.86
C GLY A 22 -13.41 10.50 8.15
N TYR A 23 -12.40 9.63 8.14
CA TYR A 23 -12.49 8.29 7.56
C TYR A 23 -12.77 7.23 8.62
N ARG A 24 -13.70 6.30 8.35
CA ARG A 24 -13.78 5.08 9.15
C ARG A 24 -12.55 4.23 8.89
N THR A 25 -11.95 3.69 9.95
CA THR A 25 -10.73 2.90 9.83
C THR A 25 -10.95 1.46 10.27
N HIS A 26 -10.35 0.52 9.53
CA HIS A 26 -10.44 -0.91 9.80
C HIS A 26 -9.04 -1.52 9.81
N ILE A 27 -8.57 -1.93 10.99
CA ILE A 27 -7.33 -2.69 11.15
C ILE A 27 -7.64 -4.14 10.81
N LEU A 28 -7.06 -4.64 9.72
CA LEU A 28 -7.23 -6.01 9.23
C LEU A 28 -6.32 -7.02 9.93
N GLY A 29 -5.23 -6.55 10.52
CA GLY A 29 -4.26 -7.36 11.27
C GLY A 29 -2.87 -6.74 11.23
N ASP A 30 -2.08 -6.96 12.29
CA ASP A 30 -0.71 -6.47 12.43
C ASP A 30 0.36 -7.52 12.09
N SER A 31 -0.07 -8.74 11.78
CA SER A 31 0.77 -9.90 11.50
C SER A 31 0.43 -10.56 10.15
N ILE A 32 0.12 -9.76 9.12
CA ILE A 32 -0.12 -10.28 7.77
C ILE A 32 1.23 -10.53 7.09
N GLU A 33 1.50 -11.82 6.83
CA GLU A 33 2.72 -12.35 6.26
C GLU A 33 2.44 -13.13 4.98
N GLY A 34 3.49 -13.40 4.20
CA GLY A 34 3.45 -14.14 2.95
C GLY A 34 4.13 -13.40 1.79
N GLU A 35 4.00 -13.93 0.59
CA GLU A 35 4.55 -13.28 -0.60
C GLU A 35 3.81 -11.95 -0.86
N ALA A 36 4.57 -10.85 -0.95
CA ALA A 36 4.05 -9.49 -1.04
C ALA A 36 3.01 -9.33 -2.17
N ARG A 37 3.25 -9.96 -3.32
CA ARG A 37 2.34 -9.96 -4.48
C ARG A 37 1.02 -10.69 -4.24
N ASP A 38 1.04 -11.74 -3.42
CA ASP A 38 -0.16 -12.53 -3.10
C ASP A 38 -1.01 -11.80 -2.06
N VAL A 39 -0.37 -11.21 -1.05
CA VAL A 39 -1.04 -10.33 -0.08
C VAL A 39 -1.70 -9.14 -0.78
N ALA A 40 -1.00 -8.51 -1.73
CA ALA A 40 -1.54 -7.42 -2.55
C ALA A 40 -2.80 -7.84 -3.32
N LYS A 41 -2.78 -9.03 -3.93
CA LYS A 41 -3.92 -9.57 -4.67
C LYS A 41 -5.14 -9.81 -3.77
N VAL A 42 -4.94 -10.36 -2.57
CA VAL A 42 -6.02 -10.56 -1.59
C VAL A 42 -6.60 -9.22 -1.16
N LEU A 43 -5.76 -8.25 -0.79
CA LEU A 43 -6.23 -6.93 -0.37
C LEU A 43 -6.91 -6.16 -1.51
N ALA A 44 -6.44 -6.29 -2.75
CA ALA A 44 -7.14 -5.75 -3.92
C ALA A 44 -8.55 -6.36 -4.07
N GLY A 45 -8.71 -7.65 -3.79
CA GLY A 45 -10.01 -8.33 -3.77
C GLY A 45 -10.97 -7.73 -2.73
N ILE A 46 -10.48 -7.44 -1.53
CA ILE A 46 -11.26 -6.77 -0.47
C ILE A 46 -11.64 -5.35 -0.91
N VAL A 47 -10.70 -4.58 -1.46
CA VAL A 47 -10.97 -3.23 -1.98
C VAL A 47 -12.05 -3.26 -3.06
N LYS A 48 -11.96 -4.19 -4.01
CA LYS A 48 -12.98 -4.41 -5.06
C LYS A 48 -14.35 -4.73 -4.45
N GLN A 49 -14.40 -5.54 -3.41
CA GLN A 49 -15.66 -5.87 -2.71
C GLN A 49 -16.25 -4.65 -2.00
N VAL A 50 -15.43 -3.86 -1.30
CA VAL A 50 -15.85 -2.62 -0.63
C VAL A 50 -16.40 -1.64 -1.66
N ARG A 51 -15.71 -1.46 -2.77
CA ARG A 51 -16.12 -0.51 -3.81
C ARG A 51 -17.38 -0.91 -4.55
N LYS A 52 -17.51 -2.20 -4.87
CA LYS A 52 -18.65 -2.68 -5.65
C LYS A 52 -19.92 -2.89 -4.82
N TYR A 53 -19.77 -3.27 -3.55
CA TYR A 53 -20.88 -3.74 -2.73
C TYR A 53 -20.97 -3.12 -1.34
N GLY A 54 -20.03 -2.26 -0.94
CA GLY A 54 -19.98 -1.70 0.42
C GLY A 54 -19.76 -2.77 1.49
N GLN A 55 -19.03 -3.84 1.18
CA GLN A 55 -18.81 -4.97 2.08
C GLN A 55 -17.33 -5.39 2.12
N PRO A 56 -16.85 -5.92 3.25
CA PRO A 56 -17.49 -5.90 4.57
C PRO A 56 -17.49 -4.51 5.21
N PHE A 57 -16.92 -3.51 4.53
CA PHE A 57 -16.81 -2.13 4.97
C PHE A 57 -17.45 -1.18 3.96
N GLU A 58 -17.89 -0.01 4.43
CA GLU A 58 -18.51 1.02 3.62
C GLU A 58 -17.55 2.19 3.37
N ALA A 59 -17.40 2.60 2.11
CA ALA A 59 -16.65 3.79 1.74
C ALA A 59 -17.35 5.09 2.24
N PRO A 60 -16.60 6.13 2.65
CA PRO A 60 -15.16 6.22 2.59
C PRO A 60 -14.54 5.56 3.83
N CYS A 61 -13.48 4.78 3.62
CA CYS A 61 -12.78 4.11 4.71
C CYS A 61 -11.29 3.92 4.41
N VAL A 62 -10.53 3.63 5.46
CA VAL A 62 -9.13 3.25 5.38
C VAL A 62 -8.98 1.82 5.89
N LEU A 63 -8.37 0.96 5.08
CA LEU A 63 -7.96 -0.38 5.48
C LEU A 63 -6.50 -0.32 5.93
N LEU A 64 -6.23 -0.74 7.15
CA LEU A 64 -4.89 -0.78 7.72
C LEU A 64 -4.44 -2.23 7.89
N SER A 65 -3.18 -2.52 7.58
CA SER A 65 -2.55 -3.78 7.94
C SER A 65 -1.07 -3.59 8.20
N GLY A 66 -0.51 -4.45 9.03
CA GLY A 66 0.92 -4.58 9.22
C GLY A 66 1.36 -6.04 9.09
N GLY A 67 2.64 -6.28 9.32
CA GLY A 67 3.25 -7.61 9.31
C GLY A 67 4.56 -7.58 8.55
N GLU A 68 4.98 -8.73 8.04
CA GLU A 68 6.28 -8.89 7.39
C GLU A 68 6.12 -9.74 6.14
N CYS A 69 6.05 -9.08 4.97
CA CYS A 69 5.98 -9.79 3.70
C CYS A 69 7.36 -10.25 3.22
N THR A 70 7.38 -11.30 2.42
CA THR A 70 8.57 -11.77 1.70
C THR A 70 8.46 -11.48 0.20
N VAL A 71 9.61 -11.47 -0.47
CA VAL A 71 9.69 -11.40 -1.93
C VAL A 71 10.59 -12.52 -2.42
N THR A 72 10.03 -13.44 -3.19
CA THR A 72 10.84 -14.36 -4.00
C THR A 72 11.41 -13.60 -5.20
N VAL A 73 12.69 -13.23 -5.11
CA VAL A 73 13.40 -12.53 -6.18
C VAL A 73 13.63 -13.47 -7.37
N ARG A 74 13.15 -13.06 -8.55
CA ARG A 74 13.26 -13.79 -9.82
C ARG A 74 13.92 -12.95 -10.92
N GLY A 75 13.85 -11.62 -10.80
CA GLY A 75 14.49 -10.68 -11.72
C GLY A 75 15.82 -10.16 -11.19
N THR A 76 16.34 -9.15 -11.89
CA THR A 76 17.59 -8.46 -11.56
C THR A 76 17.37 -6.99 -11.19
N GLY A 77 16.12 -6.60 -10.96
CA GLY A 77 15.75 -5.24 -10.58
C GLY A 77 16.10 -4.90 -9.14
N CYS A 78 15.84 -3.64 -8.76
CA CYS A 78 15.93 -3.17 -7.39
C CYS A 78 14.52 -3.02 -6.81
N GLY A 79 14.25 -3.71 -5.70
CA GLY A 79 12.95 -3.73 -5.08
C GLY A 79 13.03 -3.99 -3.58
N GLY A 80 11.87 -4.20 -2.99
CA GLY A 80 11.65 -4.47 -1.58
C GLY A 80 10.20 -4.91 -1.38
N ARG A 81 9.87 -5.43 -0.20
CA ARG A 81 8.54 -6.01 0.06
C ARG A 81 7.43 -4.98 -0.06
N ASN A 82 7.67 -3.73 0.33
CA ASN A 82 6.66 -2.67 0.28
C ASN A 82 6.41 -2.21 -1.15
N VAL A 83 7.46 -1.97 -1.95
CA VAL A 83 7.30 -1.61 -3.36
C VAL A 83 6.79 -2.78 -4.21
N GLU A 84 7.17 -4.02 -3.90
CA GLU A 84 6.63 -5.21 -4.57
C GLU A 84 5.12 -5.34 -4.30
N PHE A 85 4.70 -5.18 -3.04
CA PHE A 85 3.28 -5.16 -2.64
C PHE A 85 2.51 -4.07 -3.40
N LEU A 86 3.01 -2.83 -3.42
CA LEU A 86 2.33 -1.70 -4.07
C LEU A 86 2.25 -1.83 -5.59
N ASN A 87 3.31 -2.31 -6.23
CA ASN A 87 3.29 -2.54 -7.68
C ASN A 87 2.27 -3.63 -8.04
N ALA A 88 2.24 -4.73 -7.29
CA ALA A 88 1.22 -5.77 -7.45
C ALA A 88 -0.20 -5.25 -7.17
N LEU A 89 -0.39 -4.44 -6.13
CA LEU A 89 -1.66 -3.83 -5.79
C LEU A 89 -2.15 -2.89 -6.90
N ALA A 90 -1.27 -2.05 -7.44
CA ALA A 90 -1.59 -1.16 -8.56
C ALA A 90 -2.03 -1.94 -9.80
N VAL A 91 -1.30 -3.03 -10.14
CA VAL A 91 -1.66 -3.94 -11.25
C VAL A 91 -3.03 -4.58 -11.04
N GLU A 92 -3.34 -5.02 -9.82
CA GLU A 92 -4.61 -5.67 -9.50
C GLU A 92 -5.78 -4.68 -9.46
N LEU A 93 -5.56 -3.44 -9.01
CA LEU A 93 -6.58 -2.39 -8.98
C LEU A 93 -6.82 -1.77 -10.35
N ASP A 94 -5.88 -1.88 -11.28
CA ASP A 94 -6.02 -1.44 -12.68
C ASP A 94 -6.54 -0.01 -12.83
N GLY A 95 -5.96 0.92 -12.06
CA GLY A 95 -6.34 2.34 -12.08
C GLY A 95 -7.71 2.66 -11.46
N MET A 96 -8.21 1.81 -10.55
CA MET A 96 -9.47 2.03 -9.85
C MET A 96 -9.55 3.44 -9.23
N ALA A 97 -10.44 4.29 -9.76
CA ALA A 97 -10.64 5.68 -9.33
C ALA A 97 -10.99 5.76 -7.84
N GLY A 98 -10.42 6.71 -7.08
CA GLY A 98 -10.73 6.89 -5.66
C GLY A 98 -10.12 5.84 -4.73
N VAL A 99 -9.13 5.07 -5.20
CA VAL A 99 -8.30 4.21 -4.33
C VAL A 99 -6.86 4.71 -4.33
N PHE A 100 -6.33 4.90 -3.13
CA PHE A 100 -4.94 5.28 -2.88
C PHE A 100 -4.34 4.30 -1.89
N ALA A 101 -3.05 4.06 -1.96
CA ALA A 101 -2.39 3.25 -0.94
C ALA A 101 -0.97 3.70 -0.67
N ILE A 102 -0.50 3.39 0.54
CA ILE A 102 0.87 3.51 0.98
C ILE A 102 1.29 2.18 1.61
N SER A 103 2.53 1.78 1.36
CA SER A 103 3.21 0.68 2.02
C SER A 103 4.61 1.16 2.32
N ALA A 104 5.03 1.04 3.58
CA ALA A 104 6.35 1.47 4.01
C ALA A 104 6.87 0.60 5.16
N ASP A 105 8.17 0.34 5.15
CA ASP A 105 8.88 -0.19 6.30
C ASP A 105 9.04 0.91 7.34
N THR A 106 8.75 0.59 8.59
CA THR A 106 8.82 1.57 9.67
C THR A 106 10.24 1.93 10.05
N ASP A 107 11.25 1.13 9.69
CA ASP A 107 12.66 1.47 9.90
C ASP A 107 13.26 2.46 8.87
N GLY A 108 12.52 2.71 7.79
CA GLY A 108 12.90 3.62 6.71
C GLY A 108 13.62 2.95 5.53
N VAL A 109 13.74 1.62 5.51
CA VAL A 109 14.50 0.85 4.51
C VAL A 109 13.65 -0.29 3.93
N ASP A 110 13.47 -0.30 2.61
CA ASP A 110 12.77 -1.37 1.89
C ASP A 110 13.73 -2.09 0.94
N GLY A 111 13.97 -3.39 1.19
CA GLY A 111 14.81 -4.25 0.33
C GLY A 111 16.28 -3.82 0.22
N GLY A 112 16.78 -3.02 1.18
CA GLY A 112 18.16 -2.53 1.23
C GLY A 112 18.38 -1.14 0.62
N ALA A 113 17.33 -0.49 0.11
CA ALA A 113 17.38 0.91 -0.29
C ALA A 113 16.99 1.81 0.90
N GLU A 114 17.61 2.99 1.04
CA GLU A 114 17.22 4.03 2.02
C GLU A 114 15.92 4.75 1.62
N VAL A 115 14.91 3.95 1.33
CA VAL A 115 13.57 4.32 0.90
C VAL A 115 12.63 3.41 1.67
N ALA A 116 11.72 3.98 2.46
CA ALA A 116 10.81 3.22 3.30
C ALA A 116 9.78 2.43 2.47
N GLY A 117 9.38 2.97 1.32
CA GLY A 117 8.41 2.35 0.44
C GLY A 117 7.90 3.34 -0.59
N ALA A 118 6.60 3.33 -0.88
CA ALA A 118 6.01 4.20 -1.89
C ALA A 118 4.52 4.48 -1.65
N VAL A 119 3.93 5.28 -2.53
CA VAL A 119 2.49 5.48 -2.63
C VAL A 119 1.98 5.07 -4.02
N ILE A 120 0.69 4.74 -4.10
CA ILE A 120 -0.03 4.59 -5.37
C ILE A 120 -1.29 5.46 -5.37
N ALA A 121 -1.62 5.95 -6.55
CA ALA A 121 -2.85 6.69 -6.84
C ALA A 121 -3.54 6.05 -8.08
N PRO A 122 -4.80 6.41 -8.38
CA PRO A 122 -5.50 5.84 -9.53
C PRO A 122 -4.80 6.06 -10.88
N ASP A 123 -3.96 7.08 -11.00
CA ASP A 123 -3.23 7.41 -12.22
C ASP A 123 -1.84 6.75 -12.31
N THR A 124 -1.38 6.01 -11.29
CA THR A 124 -0.02 5.45 -11.21
C THR A 124 0.33 4.62 -12.46
N LEU A 125 -0.57 3.74 -12.92
CA LEU A 125 -0.32 2.92 -14.11
C LEU A 125 -0.24 3.76 -15.39
N ALA A 126 -1.09 4.77 -15.53
CA ALA A 126 -1.08 5.66 -16.68
C ALA A 126 0.20 6.52 -16.71
N ARG A 127 0.65 7.02 -15.55
CA ARG A 127 1.93 7.75 -15.43
C ARG A 127 3.13 6.86 -15.74
N ALA A 128 3.09 5.59 -15.35
CA ALA A 128 4.12 4.61 -15.69
C ALA A 128 4.18 4.37 -17.21
N GLU A 129 3.04 4.12 -17.83
CA GLU A 129 2.94 3.91 -19.28
C GLU A 129 3.42 5.14 -20.07
N ALA A 130 3.06 6.35 -19.64
CA ALA A 130 3.54 7.60 -20.23
C ALA A 130 5.07 7.76 -20.17
N LYS A 131 5.75 7.06 -19.24
CA LYS A 131 7.21 6.99 -19.13
C LYS A 131 7.81 5.76 -19.81
N GLY A 132 7.01 4.98 -20.55
CA GLY A 132 7.45 3.75 -21.21
C GLY A 132 7.64 2.56 -20.26
N LEU A 133 7.15 2.65 -19.03
CA LEU A 133 7.24 1.59 -18.02
C LEU A 133 5.97 0.74 -18.02
N ASN A 134 6.14 -0.58 -18.04
CA ASN A 134 5.03 -1.52 -17.89
C ASN A 134 5.08 -2.14 -16.49
N ALA A 135 4.11 -1.79 -15.64
CA ALA A 135 4.08 -2.22 -14.24
C ALA A 135 4.14 -3.76 -14.07
N LYS A 136 3.49 -4.53 -14.95
CA LYS A 136 3.55 -6.00 -14.92
C LYS A 136 4.95 -6.52 -15.24
N LYS A 137 5.66 -5.90 -16.19
CA LYS A 137 7.06 -6.24 -16.49
C LYS A 137 8.01 -5.85 -15.35
N VAL A 138 7.79 -4.68 -14.74
CA VAL A 138 8.53 -4.23 -13.54
C VAL A 138 8.35 -5.24 -12.41
N LEU A 139 7.12 -5.69 -12.16
CA LEU A 139 6.81 -6.66 -11.11
C LEU A 139 7.48 -8.02 -11.40
N ALA A 140 7.50 -8.46 -12.66
CA ALA A 140 8.21 -9.67 -13.06
C ALA A 140 9.73 -9.55 -12.88
N ALA A 141 10.28 -8.33 -12.98
CA ALA A 141 11.70 -8.05 -12.80
C ALA A 141 12.11 -7.74 -11.34
N ASN A 142 11.15 -7.69 -10.41
CA ASN A 142 11.34 -7.22 -9.02
C ASN A 142 11.96 -5.81 -8.94
N ASP A 143 11.59 -4.91 -9.88
CA ASP A 143 12.16 -3.57 -10.00
C ASP A 143 11.26 -2.46 -9.43
N GLY A 144 10.59 -2.74 -8.30
CA GLY A 144 9.62 -1.83 -7.70
C GLY A 144 10.20 -0.45 -7.38
N HIS A 145 11.44 -0.37 -6.89
CA HIS A 145 12.09 0.92 -6.61
C HIS A 145 12.32 1.72 -7.89
N GLY A 146 12.75 1.07 -8.97
CA GLY A 146 12.94 1.72 -10.27
C GLY A 146 11.65 2.37 -10.78
N LEU A 147 10.52 1.68 -10.64
CA LEU A 147 9.20 2.21 -11.01
C LEU A 147 8.81 3.43 -10.18
N PHE A 148 8.82 3.33 -8.85
CA PHE A 148 8.35 4.43 -8.00
C PHE A 148 9.31 5.62 -7.98
N ALA A 149 10.61 5.39 -8.14
CA ALA A 149 11.59 6.46 -8.34
C ALA A 149 11.31 7.22 -9.66
N ALA A 150 11.05 6.51 -10.76
CA ALA A 150 10.72 7.13 -12.03
C ALA A 150 9.44 7.96 -11.96
N LEU A 151 8.48 7.58 -11.11
CA LEU A 151 7.23 8.29 -10.91
C LEU A 151 7.32 9.45 -9.91
N GLY A 152 8.33 9.46 -9.03
CA GLY A 152 8.44 10.41 -7.92
C GLY A 152 7.53 10.06 -6.74
N ASP A 153 7.12 8.79 -6.62
CA ASP A 153 6.13 8.31 -5.64
C ASP A 153 6.78 7.57 -4.45
N GLN A 154 8.12 7.62 -4.33
CA GLN A 154 8.84 7.01 -3.22
C GLN A 154 8.58 7.74 -1.90
N VAL A 155 8.48 6.97 -0.82
CA VAL A 155 8.40 7.49 0.55
C VAL A 155 9.80 7.40 1.16
N VAL A 156 10.45 8.55 1.32
CA VAL A 156 11.78 8.66 1.91
C VAL A 156 11.66 9.35 3.26
N THR A 157 11.76 8.57 4.34
CA THR A 157 11.69 9.06 5.72
C THR A 157 13.06 9.37 6.31
N GLY A 158 14.13 8.80 5.74
CA GLY A 158 15.39 8.59 6.45
C GLY A 158 15.27 7.50 7.53
N ALA A 159 16.38 7.22 8.23
CA ALA A 159 16.39 6.25 9.32
C ALA A 159 15.48 6.72 10.47
N THR A 160 14.46 5.94 10.79
CA THR A 160 13.48 6.27 11.84
C THR A 160 13.93 5.77 13.23
N LEU A 161 14.96 4.92 13.27
CA LEU A 161 15.53 4.30 14.47
C LEU A 161 14.51 3.51 15.30
N THR A 162 13.39 3.09 14.69
CA THR A 162 12.38 2.20 15.26
C THR A 162 11.88 1.27 14.17
N ASN A 163 11.78 -0.03 14.46
CA ASN A 163 11.23 -1.00 13.52
C ASN A 163 10.08 -1.76 14.19
N VAL A 164 8.88 -1.62 13.63
CA VAL A 164 7.67 -2.37 13.95
C VAL A 164 7.07 -3.00 12.68
N ASN A 165 7.95 -3.40 11.75
CA ASN A 165 7.71 -4.05 10.47
C ASN A 165 6.97 -3.17 9.45
N ASP A 166 6.33 -3.80 8.46
CA ASP A 166 5.61 -3.11 7.39
C ASP A 166 4.36 -2.43 7.93
N PHE A 167 4.12 -1.22 7.44
CA PHE A 167 2.87 -0.49 7.56
C PHE A 167 2.20 -0.35 6.20
N ARG A 168 0.94 -0.74 6.09
CA ARG A 168 0.11 -0.61 4.90
C ARG A 168 -1.19 0.12 5.21
N ALA A 169 -1.53 1.11 4.39
CA ALA A 169 -2.82 1.77 4.41
C ALA A 169 -3.39 1.87 3.01
N ILE A 170 -4.66 1.48 2.84
CA ILE A 170 -5.42 1.64 1.59
C ILE A 170 -6.61 2.53 1.88
N LEU A 171 -6.60 3.72 1.30
CA LEU A 171 -7.72 4.65 1.32
C LEU A 171 -8.70 4.31 0.18
N ILE A 172 -9.96 4.18 0.54
CA ILE A 172 -11.07 3.93 -0.37
C ILE A 172 -12.04 5.11 -0.24
N GLU A 173 -12.09 5.98 -1.24
CA GLU A 173 -13.03 7.09 -1.27
C GLU A 173 -14.43 6.63 -1.73
N ARG A 174 -15.44 7.47 -1.46
CA ARG A 174 -16.76 7.30 -2.06
C ARG A 174 -16.66 7.52 -3.57
N ASP A 175 -17.51 6.83 -4.31
CA ASP A 175 -17.74 7.17 -5.70
C ASP A 175 -18.22 8.63 -5.79
N ARG A 176 -17.56 9.42 -6.64
CA ARG A 176 -18.03 10.76 -7.02
C ARG A 176 -19.21 10.67 -7.99
N THR A 177 -20.25 9.93 -7.62
CA THR A 177 -21.51 9.86 -8.38
C THR A 177 -22.67 9.73 -7.40
N GLY A 178 -23.44 10.81 -7.21
CA GLY A 178 -24.66 10.76 -6.39
C GLY A 178 -25.04 12.02 -5.59
N GLY A 179 -24.45 13.19 -5.86
CA GLY A 179 -25.03 14.46 -5.44
C GLY A 179 -26.20 14.85 -6.35
N GLY A 180 -27.33 14.14 -6.22
CA GLY A 180 -28.53 14.40 -7.00
C GLY A 180 -29.67 13.47 -6.58
N GLY A 181 -30.53 13.93 -5.66
CA GLY A 181 -31.84 13.34 -5.40
C GLY A 181 -32.13 12.98 -3.94
N ALA A 182 -32.36 13.99 -3.11
CA ALA A 182 -33.54 14.12 -2.23
C ALA A 182 -33.65 15.58 -1.78
#